data_AF-A0A382CY11-F1
#
_entry.id   AF-A0A382CY11-F1
#
_cell.length_a   1.000
_cell.length_b   1.000
_cell.length_c   1.000
_cell.angle_alpha   90.00
_cell.angle_beta   90.00
_cell.angle_gamma   90.00
#
_symmetry.space_group_name_H-M   'P 1'
#
loop_
_entity.id
_entity.type
_entity.pdbx_description
1 polymer ?
#
loop_
_entity_poly.entity_id
_entity_poly.type
_entity_poly.pdbx_seq_one_letter_code
_entity_poly.pdbx_strand_id
1 'polypeptide(L)'
;MQSTKESHIIVKQINHRIISSDSHVVEPPHLWTERMSSKKWGDRIPHLVDEGPFDQWLCDGEGVGVLGGVSQAGKRYSDPESITL
;
A
#
# COMPACT_ATOMS: atom_id res chain seq x y z
N MET A 1 6.39 -46.70 -14.30
CA MET A 1 6.71 -45.33 -14.71
C MET A 1 5.42 -44.53 -14.71
N GLN A 2 5.11 -43.85 -13.60
CA GLN A 2 3.89 -43.05 -13.47
C GLN A 2 4.14 -41.67 -14.09
N SER A 3 3.39 -41.34 -15.15
CA SER A 3 3.40 -40.01 -15.75
C SER A 3 2.51 -39.10 -14.90
N THR A 4 3.13 -38.18 -14.16
CA THR A 4 2.47 -37.07 -13.47
C THR A 4 1.80 -36.17 -14.51
N LYS A 5 0.48 -35.97 -14.41
CA LYS A 5 -0.24 -34.98 -15.21
C LYS A 5 -0.15 -33.64 -14.48
N GLU A 6 0.63 -32.72 -15.04
CA GLU A 6 0.67 -31.30 -14.68
C GLU A 6 -0.73 -30.68 -14.89
N SER A 7 -1.45 -30.43 -13.80
CA SER A 7 -2.73 -29.72 -13.83
C SER A 7 -2.49 -28.23 -14.05
N HIS A 8 -2.60 -27.81 -15.31
CA HIS A 8 -2.54 -26.39 -15.67
C HIS A 8 -3.84 -25.71 -15.21
N ILE A 9 -3.73 -24.79 -14.26
CA ILE A 9 -4.86 -23.92 -13.87
C ILE A 9 -5.09 -22.95 -15.02
N ILE A 10 -6.18 -23.14 -15.78
CA ILE A 10 -6.60 -22.18 -16.80
C ILE A 10 -7.28 -21.00 -16.09
N VAL A 11 -6.55 -19.90 -15.93
CA VAL A 11 -7.13 -18.62 -15.50
C VAL A 11 -7.90 -18.04 -16.69
N LYS A 12 -9.23 -18.10 -16.63
CA LYS A 12 -10.09 -17.51 -17.65
C LYS A 12 -10.03 -15.99 -17.55
N GLN A 13 -9.48 -15.35 -18.57
CA GLN A 13 -9.47 -13.89 -18.67
C GLN A 13 -10.92 -13.39 -18.82
N ILE A 14 -11.31 -12.42 -18.01
CA ILE A 14 -12.66 -11.85 -18.03
C ILE A 14 -12.71 -10.74 -19.08
N ASN A 15 -13.57 -10.87 -20.09
CA ASN A 15 -13.74 -9.88 -21.18
C ASN A 15 -14.66 -8.71 -20.79
N HIS A 16 -14.61 -8.26 -19.54
CA HIS A 16 -15.39 -7.13 -19.04
C HIS A 16 -14.49 -6.16 -18.30
N ARG A 17 -14.72 -4.86 -18.49
CA ARG A 17 -14.11 -3.83 -17.65
C ARG A 17 -14.73 -3.90 -16.27
N ILE A 18 -13.91 -4.15 -15.25
CA ILE A 18 -14.30 -4.10 -13.84
C ILE A 18 -13.88 -2.73 -13.32
N ILE A 19 -14.80 -2.04 -12.65
CA ILE A 19 -14.50 -0.79 -11.95
C ILE A 19 -14.33 -1.16 -10.48
N SER A 20 -13.14 -0.92 -9.94
CA SER A 20 -12.91 -1.04 -8.51
C SER A 20 -13.65 0.09 -7.79
N SER A 21 -14.57 -0.25 -6.88
CA SER A 21 -15.26 0.75 -6.07
C SER A 21 -14.40 1.25 -4.90
N ASP A 22 -13.33 0.53 -4.57
CA ASP A 22 -12.48 0.83 -3.43
C ASP A 22 -11.04 0.41 -3.70
N SER A 23 -10.13 1.39 -3.69
CA SER A 23 -8.69 1.18 -3.87
C SER A 23 -7.94 2.31 -3.19
N HIS A 24 -6.83 1.97 -2.56
CA HIS A 24 -5.99 2.91 -1.82
C HIS A 24 -4.58 2.92 -2.39
N VAL A 25 -3.82 3.98 -2.13
CA VAL A 25 -2.37 4.05 -2.36
C VAL A 25 -1.67 4.14 -1.00
N VAL A 26 -0.46 3.58 -0.87
CA VAL A 26 0.39 3.83 0.31
C VAL A 26 1.25 5.04 -0.01
N GLU A 27 1.12 6.09 0.79
CA GLU A 27 1.84 7.34 0.58
C GLU A 27 3.35 7.21 0.86
N PRO A 28 4.18 8.07 0.25
CA PRO A 28 5.58 8.18 0.63
C PRO A 28 5.74 8.53 2.12
N PRO A 29 6.76 8.00 2.80
CA PRO A 29 6.93 8.12 4.26
C PRO A 29 7.05 9.56 4.76
N HIS A 30 7.53 10.47 3.91
CA HIS A 30 7.79 11.88 4.22
C HIS A 30 6.68 12.83 3.75
N LEU A 31 5.61 12.33 3.12
CA LEU A 31 4.58 13.18 2.48
C LEU A 31 4.07 14.27 3.43
N TRP A 32 3.70 13.88 4.65
CA TRP A 32 3.08 14.73 5.65
C TRP A 32 4.08 15.59 6.41
N THR A 33 5.22 15.01 6.83
CA THR A 33 6.27 15.71 7.57
C THR A 33 6.91 16.84 6.76
N GLU A 34 6.95 16.73 5.43
CA GLU A 34 7.42 17.80 4.55
C GLU A 34 6.39 18.92 4.31
N ARG A 35 5.09 18.61 4.39
CA ARG A 35 4.01 19.53 3.95
C ARG A 35 3.26 20.17 5.11
N MET A 36 3.33 19.60 6.30
CA MET A 36 2.69 20.13 7.50
C MET A 36 3.67 20.95 8.35
N SER A 37 3.14 22.00 8.99
CA SER A 37 3.94 22.85 9.88
C SER A 37 4.30 22.08 11.18
N SER A 38 5.57 21.70 11.31
CA SER A 38 6.11 21.14 12.55
C SER A 38 5.93 22.07 13.74
N LYS A 39 6.05 23.40 13.54
CA LYS A 39 5.81 24.39 14.60
C LYS A 39 4.38 24.34 15.17
N LYS A 40 3.39 24.04 14.33
CA LYS A 40 1.98 23.99 14.76
C LYS A 40 1.59 22.62 15.30
N TRP A 41 2.05 21.55 14.65
CA TRP A 41 1.53 20.21 14.85
C TRP A 41 2.51 19.26 15.57
N GLY A 42 3.81 19.54 15.53
CA GLY A 42 4.84 18.69 16.15
C GLY A 42 4.68 17.23 15.74
N ASP A 43 4.71 16.36 16.74
CA ASP A 43 4.64 14.90 16.57
C ASP A 43 3.23 14.39 16.23
N ARG A 44 2.23 15.28 16.17
CA ARG A 44 0.87 14.92 15.74
C ARG A 44 0.77 14.70 14.23
N ILE A 45 1.76 15.15 13.46
CA ILE A 45 1.83 14.95 12.01
C ILE A 45 1.90 13.44 11.74
N PRO A 46 1.15 12.89 10.75
CA PRO A 46 1.31 11.49 10.38
C PRO A 46 2.76 11.16 10.01
N HIS A 47 3.35 10.18 10.68
CA HIS A 47 4.72 9.76 10.43
C HIS A 47 4.89 8.27 10.72
N LEU A 48 5.90 7.68 10.09
CA LEU A 48 6.28 6.30 10.35
C LEU A 48 7.22 6.23 11.54
N VAL A 49 7.00 5.22 12.38
CA VAL A 49 7.94 4.83 13.43
C VAL A 49 8.35 3.38 13.20
N ASP A 50 9.62 3.11 13.50
CA ASP A 50 10.23 1.77 13.50
C ASP A 50 10.36 1.31 14.96
N GLU A 51 9.21 1.07 15.60
CA GLU A 51 9.13 0.61 16.98
C GLU A 51 8.43 -0.75 17.02
N GLY A 52 9.21 -1.84 16.98
CA GLY A 52 8.71 -3.21 17.10
C GLY A 52 9.08 -4.10 15.91
N PRO A 53 8.31 -5.17 15.62
CA PRO A 53 8.62 -6.10 14.53
C PRO A 53 8.25 -5.58 13.13
N PHE A 54 7.66 -4.39 13.01
CA PHE A 54 7.22 -3.78 11.75
C PHE A 54 7.10 -2.26 11.85
N ASP A 55 7.18 -1.60 10.69
CA ASP A 55 6.91 -0.16 10.56
C ASP A 55 5.42 0.14 10.75
N GLN A 56 5.10 1.19 11.51
CA GLN A 56 3.72 1.61 11.75
C GLN A 56 3.55 3.12 11.61
N TRP A 57 2.37 3.52 11.11
CA TRP A 57 1.98 4.92 11.07
C TRP A 57 1.45 5.36 12.44
N LEU A 58 1.98 6.47 12.96
CA LEU A 58 1.36 7.24 14.04
C LEU A 58 0.70 8.49 13.47
N CYS A 59 -0.46 8.83 14.01
CA CYS A 59 -1.13 10.11 13.79
C CYS A 59 -1.71 10.57 15.13
N ASP A 60 -1.42 11.80 15.54
CA ASP A 60 -1.86 12.34 16.84
C ASP A 60 -1.48 11.47 18.05
N GLY A 61 -0.34 10.78 17.98
CA GLY A 61 0.13 9.85 19.01
C GLY A 61 -0.52 8.46 18.98
N GLU A 62 -1.48 8.22 18.09
CA GLU A 62 -2.20 6.96 17.96
C GLU A 62 -1.70 6.15 16.76
N GLY A 63 -1.57 4.82 16.95
CA GLY A 63 -1.23 3.90 15.88
C GLY A 63 -2.41 3.71 14.92
N VAL A 64 -2.24 4.08 13.65
CA VAL A 64 -3.31 4.05 12.64
C VAL A 64 -3.19 2.90 11.63
N GLY A 65 -2.06 2.18 11.64
CA GLY A 65 -1.90 0.97 10.83
C GLY A 65 -0.47 0.53 10.64
N VAL A 66 -0.30 -0.75 10.31
CA VAL A 66 0.99 -1.39 10.04
C VAL A 66 1.24 -1.40 8.54
N LEU A 67 2.45 -1.00 8.12
CA LEU A 67 2.87 -1.16 6.73
C LEU A 67 2.99 -2.64 6.37
N GLY A 68 2.45 -3.02 5.21
CA GLY A 68 2.47 -4.42 4.74
C GLY A 68 1.23 -5.24 5.10
N GLY A 69 0.35 -4.77 5.97
CA GLY A 69 -1.00 -5.34 6.17
C GLY A 69 -1.99 -4.95 5.06
N VAL A 70 -1.67 -3.89 4.31
CA VAL A 70 -2.42 -3.43 3.15
C VAL A 70 -1.88 -4.08 1.88
N SER A 71 -2.65 -5.00 1.31
CA SER A 71 -2.40 -5.50 -0.05
C SER A 71 -3.02 -4.52 -1.03
N GLN A 72 -2.18 -3.77 -1.73
CA GLN A 72 -2.63 -2.79 -2.70
C GLN A 72 -2.86 -3.50 -4.03
N ALA A 73 -4.08 -3.43 -4.55
CA ALA A 73 -4.29 -3.67 -5.97
C ALA A 73 -3.72 -2.46 -6.73
N GLY A 74 -2.50 -2.59 -7.26
CA GLY A 74 -1.83 -1.49 -7.97
C GLY A 74 -0.34 -1.75 -8.18
N LYS A 75 0.23 -1.11 -9.21
CA LYS A 75 1.69 -1.13 -9.44
C LYS A 75 2.43 -0.47 -8.26
N ARG A 76 3.62 -0.97 -7.94
CA ARG A 76 4.54 -0.30 -6.99
C ARG A 76 4.77 1.14 -7.42
N TYR A 77 4.89 2.05 -6.45
CA TYR A 77 5.29 3.45 -6.62
C TYR A 77 6.77 3.61 -7.06
N SER A 78 7.30 2.69 -7.86
CA SER A 78 8.62 2.82 -8.48
C SER A 78 8.57 3.62 -9.78
N ASP A 79 7.38 3.77 -10.38
CA ASP A 79 7.16 4.50 -11.62
C ASP A 79 5.72 5.09 -11.66
N PRO A 80 5.50 6.24 -10.99
CA PRO A 80 4.17 6.81 -10.81
C PRO A 80 3.52 7.29 -12.12
N GLU A 81 4.30 7.64 -13.14
CA GLU A 81 3.76 8.04 -14.45
C GLU A 81 3.15 6.86 -15.23
N SER A 82 3.54 5.63 -14.88
CA SER A 82 3.00 4.42 -15.49
C SER A 82 1.66 3.94 -14.89
N ILE A 83 1.12 4.68 -13.91
CA ILE A 83 -0.20 4.43 -13.34
C ILE A 83 -1.24 5.03 -14.28
N THR A 84 -1.82 4.19 -15.14
CA THR A 84 -2.89 4.58 -16.07
C THR A 84 -4.25 4.07 -15.57
N LEU A 85 -5.30 4.89 -15.74
CA LEU A 85 -6.70 4.55 -15.46
C LEU A 85 -7.22 3.40 -16.35
#